data_AF-A0A7V4X8B5-F1
#
_entry.id   AF-A0A7V4X8B5-F1
#
_cell.length_a   1.000
_cell.length_b   1.000
_cell.length_c   1.000
_cell.angle_alpha   90.00
_cell.angle_beta   90.00
_cell.angle_gamma   90.00
#
_symmetry.space_group_name_H-M   'P 1'
#
loop_
_entity.id
_entity.type
_entity.pdbx_description
1 polymer ?
#
loop_
_entity_poly.entity_id
_entity_poly.type
_entity_poly.pdbx_seq_one_letter_code
_entity_poly.pdbx_strand_id
1 'polypeptide(L)'
;AGGMLITTDRAFPEGTVLNFRINLPSSPFQKFEVNGKVVSSKNMVARLSGEVLSSAFISRIQFFELNESQKQSLEFYIGSFLKQGGNL
;
A
#
# COMPACT_ATOMS: atom_id res chain seq x y z
N ALA A 1 12.32 -4.29 -6.53
CA ALA A 1 10.85 -4.41 -6.66
C ALA A 1 10.20 -3.59 -5.56
N GLY A 2 9.35 -2.62 -5.92
CA GLY A 2 8.61 -1.78 -4.97
C GLY A 2 7.35 -2.46 -4.42
N GLY A 3 6.68 -1.81 -3.48
CA GLY A 3 5.47 -2.34 -2.86
C GLY A 3 4.76 -1.29 -2.00
N MET A 4 3.69 -1.71 -1.32
CA MET A 4 2.93 -0.86 -0.41
C MET A 4 2.46 -1.63 0.83
N LEU A 5 2.16 -0.88 1.89
CA LEU A 5 1.39 -1.37 3.02
C LEU A 5 -0.05 -0.89 2.85
N ILE A 6 -1.01 -1.78 3.05
CA ILE A 6 -2.44 -1.46 3.04
C ILE A 6 -3.08 -1.90 4.34
N THR A 7 -4.08 -1.14 4.79
CA THR A 7 -4.95 -1.54 5.90
C THR A 7 -6.24 -2.12 5.34
N THR A 8 -6.65 -3.28 5.85
CA THR A 8 -7.82 -4.02 5.38
C THR A 8 -8.64 -4.51 6.57
N ASP A 9 -9.92 -4.80 6.35
CA ASP A 9 -10.84 -5.36 7.37
C ASP A 9 -10.68 -6.88 7.56
N ARG A 10 -9.90 -7.51 6.69
CA ARG A 10 -9.57 -8.94 6.73
C ARG A 10 -8.10 -9.19 6.45
N ALA A 11 -7.61 -10.33 6.93
CA ALA A 11 -6.31 -10.85 6.53
C ALA A 11 -6.35 -11.38 5.09
N PHE A 12 -5.22 -11.24 4.39
CA PHE A 12 -5.00 -11.92 3.12
C PHE A 12 -3.89 -12.97 3.29
N PRO A 13 -4.08 -14.21 2.79
CA PRO A 13 -3.01 -15.22 2.80
C PRO A 13 -1.78 -14.74 2.04
N GLU A 14 -0.60 -15.14 2.52
CA GLU A 14 0.64 -14.94 1.78
C GLU A 14 0.55 -15.58 0.39
N GLY A 15 1.04 -14.86 -0.61
CA GLY A 15 1.01 -15.26 -1.99
C GLY A 15 -0.27 -14.91 -2.75
N THR A 16 -1.31 -14.43 -2.07
CA THR A 16 -2.53 -13.95 -2.73
C THR A 16 -2.19 -12.84 -3.72
N VAL A 17 -2.70 -12.95 -4.95
CA VAL A 17 -2.60 -11.91 -5.97
C VAL A 17 -3.80 -10.99 -5.87
N LEU A 18 -3.53 -9.69 -5.79
CA LEU A 18 -4.53 -8.64 -5.69
C LEU A 18 -4.29 -7.62 -6.80
N ASN A 19 -5.38 -7.17 -7.42
CA ASN A 19 -5.38 -6.03 -8.32
C ASN A 19 -5.81 -4.78 -7.54
N PHE A 20 -5.04 -3.70 -7.69
CA PHE A 20 -5.28 -2.45 -6.99
C PHE A 20 -5.52 -1.34 -7.99
N ARG A 21 -6.50 -0.50 -7.68
CA ARG A 21 -6.69 0.80 -8.31
C ARG A 21 -6.35 1.87 -7.29
N ILE A 22 -5.23 2.53 -7.50
CA ILE A 22 -4.65 3.52 -6.59
C ILE A 22 -4.88 4.91 -7.21
N ASN A 23 -5.33 5.86 -6.40
CA ASN A 23 -5.31 7.27 -6.79
C ASN A 23 -4.10 7.90 -6.12
N LEU A 24 -3.14 8.38 -6.92
CA LEU A 24 -1.98 9.08 -6.38
C LEU A 24 -2.37 10.54 -6.11
N PRO A 25 -2.10 11.11 -4.91
CA PRO A 25 -2.41 12.51 -4.63
C PRO A 25 -1.80 13.51 -5.61
N SER A 26 -0.66 13.19 -6.22
CA SER A 26 -0.02 14.01 -7.25
C SER A 26 -0.77 14.03 -8.58
N SER A 27 -1.69 13.09 -8.81
CA SER A 27 -2.49 12.97 -10.04
C SER A 27 -3.88 12.41 -9.69
N PRO A 28 -4.74 13.21 -9.01
CA PRO A 28 -5.99 12.71 -8.41
C PRO A 28 -7.02 12.22 -9.42
N PHE A 29 -6.89 12.61 -10.69
CA PHE A 29 -7.77 12.19 -11.79
C PHE A 29 -7.23 10.96 -12.55
N GLN A 30 -5.99 10.56 -12.30
CA GLN A 30 -5.37 9.42 -12.95
C GLN A 30 -5.44 8.19 -12.05
N LYS A 31 -6.19 7.19 -12.51
CA LYS A 31 -6.28 5.89 -11.85
C LYS A 31 -5.03 5.08 -12.19
N PHE A 32 -4.33 4.64 -11.16
CA PHE A 32 -3.13 3.82 -11.25
C PHE A 32 -3.50 2.37 -10.94
N GLU A 33 -3.59 1.53 -11.97
CA GLU A 33 -3.92 0.10 -11.79
C GLU A 33 -2.66 -0.74 -11.72
N VAL A 34 -2.51 -1.56 -10.67
CA VAL A 34 -1.34 -2.42 -10.49
C VAL A 34 -1.70 -3.75 -9.87
N ASN A 35 -0.92 -4.78 -10.24
CA ASN A 35 -0.99 -6.08 -9.60
C ASN A 35 0.04 -6.16 -8.48
N GLY A 36 -0.35 -6.81 -7.38
CA GLY A 36 0.52 -7.02 -6.24
C GLY A 36 0.29 -8.39 -5.60
N LYS A 37 1.36 -8.94 -5.05
CA LYS A 37 1.35 -10.19 -4.29
C LYS A 37 1.46 -9.88 -2.81
N VAL A 38 0.61 -10.49 -1.99
CA VAL A 38 0.69 -10.37 -0.53
C VAL A 38 1.94 -11.10 -0.05
N VAL A 39 2.81 -10.38 0.66
CA VAL A 39 4.03 -10.92 1.28
C VAL A 39 3.79 -11.25 2.74
N SER A 40 2.94 -10.50 3.42
CA SER A 40 2.56 -10.78 4.82
C SER A 40 1.29 -10.03 5.17
N SER A 41 0.47 -10.56 6.08
CA SER A 41 -0.67 -9.87 6.66
C SER A 41 -0.66 -10.03 8.19
N LYS A 42 -0.81 -8.94 8.93
CA LYS A 42 -0.74 -8.93 10.41
C LYS A 42 -1.94 -8.18 10.97
N ASN A 43 -2.53 -8.72 12.04
CA ASN A 43 -3.61 -8.04 12.76
C ASN A 43 -3.04 -6.82 13.51
N MET A 44 -3.66 -5.66 13.31
CA MET A 44 -3.44 -4.47 14.12
C MET A 44 -4.29 -4.55 15.38
N VAL A 45 -3.78 -5.22 16.41
CA VAL A 45 -4.51 -5.28 17.67
C VAL A 45 -4.30 -3.96 18.43
N ALA A 46 -5.27 -3.06 18.36
CA ALA A 46 -5.42 -1.99 19.34
C ALA A 46 -6.08 -2.58 20.60
N ARG A 47 -5.30 -2.75 21.68
CA ARG A 47 -5.83 -3.12 23.00
C ARG A 47 -5.88 -1.87 23.87
N LEU A 48 -7.07 -1.42 24.25
CA LEU A 48 -7.24 -0.68 25.50
C LEU A 48 -7.98 -1.60 26.47
N SER A 49 -7.44 -1.74 27.69
CA SER A 49 -8.14 -2.38 28.80
C SER A 49 -8.65 -3.81 28.54
N GLY A 50 -7.99 -4.58 27.68
CA GLY A 50 -8.34 -5.98 27.40
C GLY A 50 -9.39 -6.19 26.30
N GLU A 51 -10.03 -5.12 25.78
CA GLU A 51 -10.93 -5.19 24.64
C GLU A 51 -10.19 -4.92 23.32
N VAL A 52 -10.53 -5.70 22.28
CA VAL A 52 -10.01 -5.50 20.92
C VAL A 52 -10.82 -4.40 20.26
N LEU A 53 -10.22 -3.22 20.10
CA LEU A 53 -10.90 -2.04 19.57
C LEU A 53 -10.97 -1.99 18.03
N SER A 54 -10.16 -2.78 17.33
CA SER A 54 -10.23 -2.86 15.86
C SER A 54 -9.85 -4.24 15.32
N SER A 55 -10.56 -4.66 14.27
CA SER A 55 -10.29 -5.85 13.46
C SER A 55 -9.51 -5.49 12.18
N ALA A 56 -8.64 -4.48 12.25
CA ALA A 56 -7.87 -4.04 11.10
C ALA A 56 -6.64 -4.94 10.90
N PHE A 57 -6.26 -5.15 9.64
CA PHE A 57 -5.06 -5.89 9.26
C PHE A 57 -4.16 -5.00 8.43
N ILE A 58 -2.86 -5.02 8.69
CA ILE A 58 -1.86 -4.45 7.79
C ILE A 58 -1.32 -5.56 6.90
N SER A 59 -1.48 -5.39 5.59
CA SER A 59 -0.93 -6.30 4.59
C SER A 59 0.21 -5.63 3.81
N ARG A 60 1.35 -6.32 3.72
CA ARG A 60 2.48 -5.93 2.87
C ARG A 60 2.28 -6.52 1.49
N ILE A 61 2.27 -5.65 0.50
CA ILE A 61 2.06 -5.98 -0.91
C ILE A 61 3.35 -5.69 -1.67
N GLN A 62 3.82 -6.64 -2.46
CA GLN A 62 4.89 -6.46 -3.42
C GLN A 62 4.29 -6.30 -4.82
N PHE A 63 4.61 -5.22 -5.51
CA PHE A 63 4.15 -5.03 -6.89
C PHE A 63 4.93 -5.93 -7.85
N PHE A 64 4.25 -6.39 -8.89
CA PHE A 64 4.88 -7.11 -10.01
C PHE A 64 4.31 -6.59 -11.34
N GLU A 65 5.03 -6.84 -12.44
CA GLU A 65 4.62 -6.45 -13.80
C GLU A 65 4.32 -4.94 -13.99
N LEU A 66 5.02 -4.08 -13.24
CA LEU A 66 4.94 -2.64 -13.46
C LEU A 66 5.54 -2.27 -14.82
N ASN A 67 4.79 -1.55 -15.64
CA ASN A 67 5.31 -0.93 -16.86
C ASN A 67 6.14 0.33 -16.53
N GLU A 68 6.88 0.84 -17.51
CA GLU A 68 7.78 1.98 -17.29
C GLU A 68 7.05 3.27 -16.86
N SER A 69 5.88 3.55 -17.46
CA SER A 69 5.06 4.70 -17.07
C SER A 69 4.59 4.58 -15.61
N GLN A 70 4.26 3.37 -15.17
CA GLN A 70 3.84 3.12 -13.81
C GLN A 70 4.99 3.29 -12.81
N LYS A 71 6.18 2.79 -13.15
CA LYS A 71 7.40 2.98 -12.33
C LYS A 71 7.71 4.46 -12.17
N GLN A 72 7.75 5.21 -13.26
CA GLN A 72 8.03 6.65 -13.27
C GLN A 72 7.02 7.43 -12.41
N SER A 73 5.73 7.08 -12.49
CA SER A 73 4.68 7.72 -11.71
C SER A 73 4.85 7.48 -10.21
N LEU A 74 5.20 6.25 -9.80
CA LEU A 74 5.51 5.92 -8.41
C LEU A 74 6.78 6.62 -7.92
N GLU A 75 7.86 6.60 -8.71
CA GLU A 75 9.12 7.26 -8.38
C GLU A 75 8.96 8.77 -8.23
N PHE A 76 8.21 9.39 -9.15
CA PHE A 76 7.89 10.82 -9.06
C PHE A 76 7.09 11.13 -7.79
N TYR A 77 6.05 10.35 -7.50
CA TYR A 77 5.23 10.56 -6.30
C TYR A 77 6.07 10.40 -5.01
N ILE A 78 6.79 9.29 -4.87
CA ILE A 78 7.66 9.03 -3.70
C ILE A 78 8.72 10.13 -3.58
N GLY A 79 9.37 10.51 -4.68
CA GLY A 79 10.36 11.59 -4.70
C GLY A 79 9.77 12.94 -4.29
N SER A 80 8.55 13.26 -4.72
CA SER A 80 7.86 14.49 -4.33
C SER A 80 7.54 14.52 -2.83
N PHE A 81 7.11 13.39 -2.27
CA PHE A 81 6.81 13.26 -0.85
C PHE A 81 8.07 13.40 0.02
N LEU A 82 9.16 12.71 -0.35
CA LEU A 82 10.43 12.79 0.39
C LEU A 82 11.04 14.20 0.38
N LYS A 83 10.90 14.93 -0.73
CA LYS A 83 11.35 16.34 -0.82
C LYS A 83 10.54 17.27 0.07
N GLN A 84 9.24 17.02 0.23
CA GLN A 84 8.38 17.80 1.13
C GLN A 84 8.67 17.50 2.62
N GLY A 85 9.08 16.27 2.95
CA GLY A 85 9.45 15.86 4.31
C GLY A 85 10.82 16.35 4.81
N GLY A 86 11.63 17.00 3.97
CA GLY A 86 12.94 17.56 4.35
C GLY A 86 12.89 18.89 5.12
N ASN A 87 11.70 19.41 5.39
CA ASN A 87 11.45 20.67 6.12
C ASN A 87 10.61 20.48 7.40
N LEU A 88 10.60 19.28 7.99
CA LEU A 88 9.98 19.02 9.31
C LEU A 88 11.05 18.79 10.37
#